data_AF-A0A7C9RT94-F1
#
_entry.id   AF-A0A7C9RT94-F1
#
_cell.length_a   1.000
_cell.length_b   1.000
_cell.length_c   1.000
_cell.angle_alpha   90.00
_cell.angle_beta   90.00
_cell.angle_gamma   90.00
#
_symmetry.space_group_name_H-M   'P 1'
#
loop_
_entity.id
_entity.type
_entity.pdbx_description
1 polymer ?
#
loop_
_entity_poly.entity_id
_entity_poly.type
_entity_poly.pdbx_seq_one_letter_code
_entity_poly.pdbx_strand_id
1 'polypeptide(L)' 'MPASDLQTAALTGGSDAADICAVCPHPSHEHDPIGVRYCVATTAGALSRDCICR' A
#
# COMPACT_ATOMS: atom_id res chain seq x y z
N MET A 1 1.29 -2.58 -38.21
CA MET A 1 2.21 -2.69 -37.06
C MET A 1 1.49 -2.19 -35.81
N PRO A 2 0.97 -3.04 -34.90
CA PRO A 2 0.49 -2.58 -33.60
C PRO A 2 1.61 -2.75 -32.55
N ALA A 3 2.04 -1.66 -31.94
CA ALA A 3 2.86 -1.68 -30.73
C ALA A 3 2.43 -0.51 -29.85
N SER A 4 1.64 -0.80 -28.81
CA SER A 4 1.47 0.06 -27.63
C SER A 4 0.75 -0.72 -26.52
N ASP A 5 1.33 -1.86 -26.13
CA ASP A 5 1.10 -2.44 -24.81
C ASP A 5 1.94 -1.67 -23.80
N LEU A 6 1.39 -0.56 -23.29
CA LEU A 6 1.93 0.11 -22.11
C LEU A 6 1.39 -0.60 -20.87
N GLN A 7 2.04 -1.71 -20.53
CA GLN A 7 1.97 -2.35 -19.22
C GLN A 7 2.39 -1.33 -18.16
N THR A 8 1.40 -0.77 -17.47
CA THR A 8 1.60 0.08 -16.30
C THR A 8 1.13 -0.63 -15.04
N ALA A 9 2.11 -0.84 -14.17
CA ALA A 9 2.03 -0.99 -12.72
C ALA A 9 1.85 -2.41 -12.13
N ALA A 10 3.01 -2.95 -11.73
CA ALA A 10 3.25 -3.52 -10.40
C ALA A 10 2.37 -4.70 -9.97
N LEU A 11 2.71 -5.88 -10.49
CA LEU A 11 2.51 -7.15 -9.79
C LEU A 11 3.43 -7.21 -8.55
N THR A 12 3.10 -6.53 -7.46
CA THR A 12 3.51 -6.92 -6.10
C THR A 12 2.48 -6.47 -5.04
N GLY A 13 1.21 -6.77 -5.26
CA GLY A 13 0.22 -6.81 -4.17
C GLY A 13 0.11 -8.21 -3.57
N GLY A 14 1.20 -8.97 -3.56
CA GLY A 14 1.24 -10.36 -3.14
C GLY A 14 1.84 -10.50 -1.75
N SER A 15 0.99 -10.33 -0.73
CA SER A 15 1.16 -10.98 0.56
C SER A 15 -0.23 -11.31 1.10
N ASP A 16 -0.75 -12.46 0.65
CA ASP A 16 -1.88 -13.17 1.26
C ASP A 16 -1.41 -13.85 2.55
N ALA A 17 -0.86 -13.04 3.44
CA ALA A 17 -0.63 -13.32 4.84
C ALA A 17 -1.08 -12.04 5.54
N ALA A 18 -1.77 -12.15 6.67
CA ALA A 18 -2.26 -10.99 7.42
C ALA A 18 -1.08 -10.20 8.03
N ASP A 19 -0.25 -9.58 7.18
CA ASP A 19 0.83 -8.70 7.57
C ASP A 19 0.17 -7.46 8.15
N ILE A 20 0.28 -7.32 9.47
CA ILE A 20 -0.10 -6.10 10.19
C ILE A 20 0.70 -4.95 9.60
N CYS A 21 0.04 -3.83 9.32
CA CYS A 21 0.74 -2.69 8.76
C CYS A 21 1.84 -2.19 9.70
N ALA A 22 3.00 -1.82 9.15
CA ALA A 22 4.08 -1.23 9.93
C ALA A 22 3.73 0.15 10.56
N VAL A 23 2.62 0.77 10.14
CA VAL A 23 2.18 2.11 10.59
C VAL A 23 0.99 2.03 11.54
N CYS A 24 0.12 1.03 11.39
CA CYS A 24 -1.16 0.96 12.07
C CYS A 24 -1.51 -0.46 12.50
N PRO A 25 -2.32 -0.63 13.55
CA PRO A 25 -2.52 -1.92 14.20
C PRO A 25 -3.47 -2.88 13.46
N HIS A 26 -3.84 -2.59 12.21
CA HIS A 26 -4.77 -3.40 11.42
C HIS A 26 -4.07 -4.11 10.25
N PRO A 27 -4.67 -5.18 9.70
CA PRO A 27 -4.12 -5.91 8.57
C PRO A 27 -3.97 -5.03 7.32
N SER A 28 -2.87 -5.22 6.59
CA SER A 28 -2.61 -4.48 5.34
C SER A 28 -3.64 -4.70 4.24
N HIS A 29 -4.32 -5.85 4.21
CA HIS A 29 -5.35 -6.16 3.22
C HIS A 29 -6.67 -5.39 3.43
N GLU A 30 -6.87 -4.80 4.62
CA GLU A 30 -8.02 -3.94 4.89
C GLU A 30 -7.82 -2.51 4.37
N HIS A 31 -6.63 -2.20 3.84
CA HIS A 31 -6.34 -0.87 3.33
C HIS A 31 -7.04 -0.62 2.00
N ASP A 32 -7.78 0.47 1.92
CA ASP A 32 -8.12 1.04 0.63
C ASP A 32 -6.86 1.60 -0.08
N PRO A 33 -6.92 1.91 -1.38
CA PRO A 33 -5.78 2.44 -2.12
C PRO A 33 -5.18 3.73 -1.54
N ILE A 34 -5.96 4.54 -0.83
CA ILE A 34 -5.50 5.78 -0.19
C ILE A 34 -4.73 5.42 1.09
N GLY A 35 -5.25 4.50 1.90
CA GLY A 35 -4.63 3.97 3.11
C GLY A 35 -3.28 3.33 2.81
N VAL A 36 -3.16 2.55 1.71
CA VAL A 36 -1.88 2.00 1.26
C VAL A 36 -0.87 3.13 1.00
N ARG A 37 -1.22 4.13 0.19
CA ARG A 37 -0.31 5.24 -0.15
C ARG A 37 0.09 6.04 1.09
N TYR A 38 -0.87 6.31 1.97
CA TYR A 38 -0.62 7.06 3.19
C TYR A 38 0.36 6.33 4.12
N CYS A 39 0.14 5.04 4.35
CA CYS A 39 0.99 4.24 5.22
C CYS A 39 2.40 4.11 4.63
N VAL A 40 2.52 3.84 3.32
CA VAL A 40 3.84 3.80 2.65
C VAL A 40 4.59 5.12 2.79
N ALA A 41 3.93 6.26 2.58
CA ALA A 41 4.56 7.56 2.76
C ALA A 41 4.96 7.84 4.22
N THR A 42 4.16 7.36 5.19
CA THR A 42 4.46 7.47 6.62
C THR A 42 5.72 6.70 6.98
N THR A 43 5.81 5.44 6.54
CA THR A 43 7.00 4.60 6.74
C THR A 43 8.22 5.18 6.04
N ALA A 44 8.10 5.57 4.77
CA ALA A 44 9.21 6.13 3.98
C ALA A 44 9.74 7.44 4.55
N GLY A 45 8.86 8.27 5.13
CA GLY A 45 9.23 9.52 5.78
C GLY A 45 9.60 9.40 7.26
N ALA A 46 9.58 8.19 7.84
CA ALA A 46 9.74 7.96 9.28
C ALA A 46 8.85 8.89 10.14
N LEU A 47 7.62 9.13 9.68
CA LEU A 47 6.69 10.06 10.32
C LEU A 47 5.95 9.37 11.46
N SER A 48 5.82 10.03 12.60
CA SER A 48 4.96 9.59 13.71
C SER A 48 3.62 10.32 13.64
N ARG A 49 2.61 9.68 13.05
CA ARG A 49 1.25 10.22 12.88
C ARG A 49 0.21 9.10 12.86
N ASP A 50 -1.02 9.42 13.22
CA ASP A 50 -2.14 8.47 13.18
C ASP A 50 -2.47 8.05 11.74
N CYS A 51 -2.95 6.81 11.58
CA CYS A 51 -3.39 6.32 10.28
C CYS A 51 -4.77 6.86 9.89
N ILE A 52 -5.01 7.00 8.58
CA ILE A 52 -6.29 7.45 8.01
C ILE A 52 -7.28 6.29 7.75
N CYS A 53 -6.84 5.06 7.99
CA CYS A 53 -7.62 3.86 7.73
C CYS A 53 -8.86 3.81 8.63
N ARG A 54 -9.98 3.31 8.10
CA ARG A 54 -11.29 3.23 8.75
C ARG A 54 -11.85 1.83 8.66
#